data_AF-A0A1I7F8C3-F1
#
_entry.id   AF-A0A1I7F8C3-F1
#
_cell.length_a   1.000
_cell.length_b   1.000
_cell.length_c   1.000
_cell.angle_alpha   90.00
_cell.angle_beta   90.00
_cell.angle_gamma   90.00
#
_symmetry.space_group_name_H-M   'P 1'
#
loop_
_entity.id
_entity.type
_entity.pdbx_description
1 polymer ?
#
loop_
_entity_poly.entity_id
_entity_poly.type
_entity_poly.pdbx_seq_one_letter_code
_entity_poly.pdbx_strand_id
1 'polypeptide(L)'
;MSLLPLLVAPTEFYHFATTVLREIAPLNEEEYRTNSLARRASYSYLNELVEGAFKLASNELTARGHRPEKTYRLRFQQAAALGVFPTVVAERLVNLAVLRNRSTHENKVVNDELELFPKLLELAVIGFGLYEIASALPAAQPRVIAVDATYVWSKLSTASANDDCGGATDKLKEKITVYDAWLFCEMLPSSRPAS
;
A
#
# COMPACT_ATOMS: atom_id res chain seq x y z
N MET A 1 -29.82 -28.62 1.66
CA MET A 1 -28.89 -27.56 2.14
C MET A 1 -28.77 -26.53 1.05
N SER A 2 -29.26 -25.31 1.28
CA SER A 2 -29.24 -24.23 0.31
C SER A 2 -27.81 -23.65 0.24
N LEU A 3 -27.11 -23.88 -0.87
CA LEU A 3 -25.87 -23.19 -1.21
C LEU A 3 -26.24 -21.81 -1.75
N LEU A 4 -26.69 -20.91 -0.89
CA LEU A 4 -26.70 -19.49 -1.27
C LEU A 4 -25.24 -19.08 -1.45
N PRO A 5 -24.82 -18.65 -2.66
CA PRO A 5 -23.50 -18.09 -2.82
C PRO A 5 -23.42 -16.89 -1.90
N LEU A 6 -22.56 -16.97 -0.88
CA LEU A 6 -22.13 -15.81 -0.12
C LEU A 6 -21.57 -14.83 -1.16
N LEU A 7 -22.36 -13.79 -1.46
CA LEU A 7 -21.92 -12.67 -2.29
C LEU A 7 -20.84 -11.94 -1.50
N VAL A 8 -19.61 -12.43 -1.61
CA VAL A 8 -18.43 -11.73 -1.11
C VAL A 8 -18.27 -10.49 -1.99
N ALA A 9 -18.27 -9.31 -1.36
CA ALA A 9 -18.04 -8.07 -2.08
C ALA A 9 -16.70 -8.16 -2.84
N PRO A 10 -16.64 -7.71 -4.10
CA PRO A 10 -15.41 -7.79 -4.88
C PRO A 10 -14.29 -7.03 -4.18
N THR A 11 -13.15 -7.69 -3.99
CA THR A 11 -11.95 -7.06 -3.42
C THR A 11 -11.37 -6.12 -4.47
N GLU A 12 -11.43 -4.82 -4.23
CA GLU A 12 -10.70 -3.85 -5.05
C GLU A 12 -9.21 -3.95 -4.74
N PHE A 13 -8.41 -4.33 -5.74
CA PHE A 13 -6.96 -4.38 -5.67
C PHE A 13 -6.39 -3.29 -6.56
N TYR A 14 -5.82 -2.26 -5.94
CA TYR A 14 -5.22 -1.15 -6.66
C TYR A 14 -3.77 -1.50 -6.99
N HIS A 15 -3.42 -1.49 -8.27
CA HIS A 15 -2.10 -1.90 -8.75
C HIS A 15 -1.43 -0.77 -9.54
N PHE A 16 -0.42 -0.16 -8.94
CA PHE A 16 0.34 0.98 -9.49
C PHE A 16 1.78 0.60 -9.90
N ALA A 17 2.07 -0.68 -10.13
CA ALA A 17 3.44 -1.12 -10.40
C ALA A 17 4.06 -0.43 -11.61
N THR A 18 3.25 -0.03 -12.59
CA THR A 18 3.73 0.68 -13.78
C THR A 18 4.35 2.03 -13.44
N THR A 19 3.75 2.80 -12.53
CA THR A 19 4.32 4.07 -12.04
C THR A 19 5.61 3.82 -11.29
N VAL A 20 5.62 2.85 -10.37
CA VAL A 20 6.83 2.49 -9.62
C VAL A 20 7.95 2.04 -10.55
N LEU A 21 7.68 1.19 -11.53
CA LEU A 21 8.68 0.66 -12.44
C LEU A 21 9.21 1.68 -13.46
N ARG A 22 8.37 2.62 -13.91
CA ARG A 22 8.75 3.55 -14.98
C ARG A 22 9.29 4.88 -14.46
N GLU A 23 8.77 5.35 -13.33
CA GLU A 23 9.04 6.71 -12.85
C GLU A 23 9.94 6.73 -11.62
N ILE A 24 9.96 5.64 -10.83
CA ILE A 24 10.64 5.63 -9.54
C ILE A 24 11.83 4.67 -9.51
N ALA A 25 11.66 3.43 -9.98
CA ALA A 25 12.70 2.42 -10.01
C ALA A 25 13.94 2.79 -10.85
N PRO A 26 13.84 3.62 -11.93
CA PRO A 26 15.02 4.08 -12.65
C PRO A 26 15.84 5.14 -11.92
N LEU A 27 15.30 5.77 -10.87
CA LEU A 27 16.04 6.76 -10.08
C LEU A 27 17.21 6.10 -9.35
N ASN A 28 18.35 6.76 -9.31
CA ASN A 28 19.41 6.38 -8.38
C ASN A 28 19.07 6.83 -6.95
N GLU A 29 19.88 6.41 -5.97
CA GLU A 29 19.58 6.68 -4.56
C GLU A 29 19.48 8.18 -4.24
N GLU A 30 20.37 9.01 -4.82
CA GLU A 30 20.38 10.46 -4.58
C GLU A 30 19.19 11.17 -5.23
N GLU A 31 18.82 10.74 -6.44
CA GLU A 31 17.60 11.20 -7.10
C GLU A 31 16.35 10.82 -6.30
N TYR A 32 16.29 9.59 -5.78
CA TYR A 32 15.21 9.16 -4.90
C TYR A 32 15.19 9.93 -3.56
N ARG A 33 16.37 10.25 -3.01
CA ARG A 33 16.55 11.04 -1.77
C ARG A 33 16.07 12.48 -1.92
N THR A 34 16.23 13.08 -3.09
CA THR A 34 15.81 14.46 -3.34
C THR A 34 14.38 14.55 -3.87
N ASN A 35 13.85 13.48 -4.50
CA ASN A 35 12.49 13.43 -5.03
C ASN A 35 11.46 12.97 -3.97
N SER A 36 10.88 13.92 -3.23
CA SER A 36 9.88 13.63 -2.18
C SER A 36 8.63 12.93 -2.72
N LEU A 37 8.24 13.20 -3.96
CA LEU A 37 7.05 12.63 -4.58
C LEU A 37 7.25 11.15 -4.92
N ALA A 38 8.42 10.79 -5.45
CA ALA A 38 8.80 9.40 -5.70
C ALA A 38 8.79 8.58 -4.40
N ARG A 39 9.28 9.15 -3.30
CA ARG A 39 9.20 8.49 -1.97
C ARG A 39 7.77 8.29 -1.54
N ARG A 40 6.94 9.34 -1.55
CA ARG A 40 5.51 9.26 -1.15
C ARG A 40 4.75 8.23 -1.97
N ALA A 41 4.91 8.23 -3.29
CA ALA A 41 4.28 7.27 -4.17
C ALA A 41 4.71 5.83 -3.85
N SER A 42 5.99 5.60 -3.54
CA SER A 42 6.49 4.28 -3.16
C SER A 42 5.89 3.78 -1.86
N TYR A 43 5.80 4.63 -0.82
CA TYR A 43 5.18 4.26 0.46
C TYR A 43 3.68 4.03 0.35
N SER A 44 2.99 4.86 -0.45
CA SER A 44 1.58 4.65 -0.76
C SER A 44 1.38 3.28 -1.39
N TYR A 45 2.22 2.93 -2.38
CA TYR A 45 2.15 1.64 -3.05
C TYR A 45 2.46 0.47 -2.10
N LEU A 46 3.46 0.60 -1.22
CA LEU A 46 3.74 -0.39 -0.17
C LEU A 46 2.52 -0.65 0.71
N ASN A 47 1.86 0.40 1.17
CA ASN A 47 0.69 0.29 2.03
C ASN A 47 -0.49 -0.39 1.31
N GLU A 48 -0.81 0.07 0.10
CA GLU A 48 -1.90 -0.49 -0.70
C GLU A 48 -1.67 -1.96 -1.06
N LEU A 49 -0.43 -2.32 -1.41
CA LEU A 49 -0.06 -3.68 -1.74
C LEU A 49 -0.24 -4.62 -0.54
N VAL A 50 0.27 -4.24 0.64
CA VAL A 50 0.16 -5.05 1.86
C VAL A 50 -1.30 -5.17 2.33
N GLU A 51 -2.04 -4.06 2.35
CA GLU A 51 -3.47 -4.05 2.72
C GLU A 51 -4.33 -4.83 1.72
N GLY A 52 -4.05 -4.68 0.42
CA GLY A 52 -4.70 -5.41 -0.66
C GLY A 52 -4.49 -6.91 -0.51
N ALA A 53 -3.26 -7.35 -0.31
CA ALA A 53 -2.93 -8.76 -0.05
C ALA A 53 -3.62 -9.29 1.21
N PHE A 54 -3.69 -8.49 2.28
CA PHE A 54 -4.33 -8.87 3.54
C PHE A 54 -5.83 -9.07 3.40
N LYS A 55 -6.51 -8.22 2.63
CA LYS A 55 -7.94 -8.34 2.29
C LYS A 55 -8.20 -9.49 1.32
N LEU A 56 -7.33 -9.69 0.33
CA LEU A 56 -7.43 -10.81 -0.60
C LEU A 56 -7.35 -12.15 0.14
N ALA A 57 -6.32 -12.35 0.98
CA ALA A 57 -6.24 -13.51 1.87
C ALA A 57 -7.48 -13.61 2.78
N SER A 58 -7.96 -12.44 3.24
CA SER A 58 -9.25 -12.22 3.91
C SER A 58 -10.38 -13.08 3.39
N ASN A 59 -10.70 -12.70 2.17
CA ASN A 59 -11.88 -13.12 1.45
C ASN A 59 -11.73 -14.56 0.98
N GLU A 60 -10.54 -14.95 0.53
CA GLU A 60 -10.26 -16.33 0.11
C GLU A 60 -10.31 -17.34 1.27
N LEU A 61 -9.72 -17.01 2.41
CA LEU A 61 -9.78 -17.87 3.59
C LEU A 61 -11.23 -18.06 4.05
N THR A 62 -11.98 -16.97 4.09
CA THR A 62 -13.40 -16.98 4.47
C THR A 62 -14.25 -17.78 3.47
N ALA A 63 -14.03 -17.60 2.17
CA ALA A 63 -14.74 -18.33 1.12
C ALA A 63 -14.48 -19.85 1.19
N ARG A 64 -13.30 -20.25 1.66
CA ARG A 64 -12.93 -21.66 1.90
C ARG A 64 -13.36 -22.18 3.27
N GLY A 65 -14.12 -21.41 4.05
CA GLY A 65 -14.64 -21.83 5.36
C GLY A 65 -13.64 -21.72 6.52
N HIS A 66 -12.52 -21.03 6.33
CA HIS A 66 -11.53 -20.79 7.37
C HIS A 66 -11.73 -19.43 8.03
N ARG A 67 -11.40 -19.36 9.34
CA ARG A 67 -11.31 -18.09 10.05
C ARG A 67 -9.95 -17.44 9.75
N PRO A 68 -9.89 -16.22 9.22
CA PRO A 68 -8.61 -15.55 8.97
C PRO A 68 -7.89 -15.13 10.24
N GLU A 69 -6.58 -15.35 10.27
CA GLU A 69 -5.70 -14.93 11.37
C GLU A 69 -5.62 -13.40 11.51
N LYS A 70 -5.40 -12.86 12.71
CA LYS A 70 -5.51 -11.41 12.95
C LYS A 70 -4.35 -10.56 12.44
N THR A 71 -3.13 -11.10 12.46
CA THR A 71 -1.92 -10.34 12.10
C THR A 71 -1.51 -10.59 10.65
N TYR A 72 -0.83 -9.63 10.00
CA TYR A 72 -0.33 -9.83 8.63
C TYR A 72 0.49 -11.10 8.52
N ARG A 73 1.44 -11.30 9.46
CA ARG A 73 2.33 -12.45 9.45
C ARG A 73 1.58 -13.78 9.45
N LEU A 74 0.70 -13.97 10.44
CA LEU A 74 -0.03 -15.22 10.59
C LEU A 74 -1.00 -15.44 9.43
N ARG A 75 -1.65 -14.37 8.94
CA ARG A 75 -2.58 -14.48 7.81
C ARG A 75 -1.90 -14.84 6.51
N PHE A 76 -0.74 -14.25 6.20
CA PHE A 76 0.01 -14.60 4.99
C PHE A 76 0.57 -16.02 5.06
N GLN A 77 1.04 -16.46 6.24
CA GLN A 77 1.44 -17.84 6.46
C GLN A 77 0.27 -18.82 6.30
N GLN A 78 -0.90 -18.49 6.86
CA GLN A 78 -2.12 -19.27 6.69
C GLN A 78 -2.56 -19.34 5.22
N ALA A 79 -2.52 -18.21 4.50
CA ALA A 79 -2.83 -18.14 3.09
C ALA A 79 -1.88 -19.01 2.24
N ALA A 80 -0.59 -19.03 2.56
CA ALA A 80 0.37 -19.91 1.91
C ALA A 80 0.11 -21.39 2.20
N ALA A 81 -0.13 -21.73 3.47
CA ALA A 81 -0.41 -23.11 3.88
C ALA A 81 -1.66 -23.70 3.19
N LEU A 82 -2.62 -22.84 2.81
CA LEU A 82 -3.85 -23.21 2.11
C LEU A 82 -3.78 -23.00 0.59
N GLY A 83 -2.60 -22.68 0.04
CA GLY A 83 -2.37 -22.51 -1.40
C GLY A 83 -3.07 -21.30 -2.02
N VAL A 84 -3.41 -20.29 -1.22
CA VAL A 84 -3.91 -19.00 -1.73
C VAL A 84 -2.74 -18.19 -2.30
N PHE A 85 -1.62 -18.15 -1.57
CA PHE A 85 -0.39 -17.51 -2.01
C PHE A 85 0.72 -18.55 -2.20
N PRO A 86 1.61 -18.39 -3.19
CA PRO A 86 2.89 -19.09 -3.18
C PRO A 86 3.67 -18.75 -1.89
N THR A 87 4.35 -19.74 -1.30
CA THR A 87 5.12 -19.55 -0.04
C THR A 87 6.09 -18.37 -0.13
N VAL A 88 6.82 -18.26 -1.25
CA VAL A 88 7.77 -17.16 -1.48
C VAL A 88 7.06 -15.80 -1.47
N VAL A 89 5.87 -15.68 -2.08
CA VAL A 89 5.11 -14.43 -2.07
C VAL A 89 4.65 -14.09 -0.66
N ALA A 90 4.17 -15.07 0.11
CA ALA A 90 3.76 -14.85 1.49
C ALA A 90 4.91 -14.41 2.40
N GLU A 91 6.10 -15.01 2.28
CA GLU A 91 7.29 -14.60 3.04
C GLU A 91 7.70 -13.17 2.72
N ARG A 92 7.67 -12.81 1.43
CA ARG A 92 7.99 -11.45 0.96
C ARG A 92 6.97 -10.44 1.49
N LEU A 93 5.69 -10.79 1.46
CA LEU A 93 4.62 -9.99 2.06
C LEU A 93 4.77 -9.78 3.56
N VAL A 94 5.26 -10.79 4.30
CA VAL A 94 5.56 -10.64 5.74
C VAL A 94 6.62 -9.56 5.93
N ASN A 95 7.70 -9.60 5.15
CA ASN A 95 8.79 -8.62 5.24
C ASN A 95 8.32 -7.21 4.85
N LEU A 96 7.53 -7.10 3.78
CA LEU A 96 6.92 -5.84 3.36
C LEU A 96 5.93 -5.30 4.40
N ALA A 97 5.17 -6.16 5.09
CA ALA A 97 4.29 -5.74 6.18
C ALA A 97 5.07 -5.22 7.39
N VAL A 98 6.24 -5.79 7.70
CA VAL A 98 7.15 -5.25 8.72
C VAL A 98 7.64 -3.86 8.31
N LEU A 99 8.12 -3.70 7.08
CA LEU A 99 8.55 -2.41 6.56
C LEU A 99 7.42 -1.38 6.58
N ARG A 100 6.20 -1.78 6.20
CA ARG A 100 5.00 -0.93 6.23
C ARG A 100 4.66 -0.49 7.65
N ASN A 101 4.74 -1.39 8.63
CA ASN A 101 4.52 -1.01 10.03
C ASN A 101 5.61 -0.07 10.55
N ARG A 102 6.87 -0.28 10.15
CA ARG A 102 7.95 0.64 10.49
C ARG A 102 7.80 1.99 9.80
N SER A 103 7.42 2.06 8.52
CA SER A 103 7.13 3.32 7.84
C SER A 103 5.95 4.07 8.47
N THR A 104 5.10 3.36 9.22
CA THR A 104 3.97 3.91 9.99
C THR A 104 4.38 4.50 11.33
N HIS A 105 5.18 3.75 12.08
CA HIS A 105 5.49 4.09 13.47
C HIS A 105 6.85 4.77 13.64
N GLU A 106 7.77 4.55 12.70
CA GLU A 106 9.18 4.99 12.68
C GLU A 106 9.51 5.75 11.38
N ASN A 107 8.52 6.47 10.84
CA ASN A 107 8.57 7.09 9.50
C ASN A 107 9.85 7.89 9.24
N LYS A 108 10.31 8.68 10.22
CA LYS A 108 11.55 9.46 10.11
C LYS A 108 12.77 8.58 9.82
N VAL A 109 12.98 7.53 10.61
CA VAL A 109 14.11 6.60 10.46
C VAL A 109 14.06 5.94 9.08
N VAL A 110 12.89 5.41 8.72
CA VAL A 110 12.68 4.71 7.45
C VAL A 110 12.93 5.63 6.24
N ASN A 111 12.58 6.92 6.33
CA ASN A 111 12.84 7.90 5.29
C ASN A 111 14.30 8.34 5.22
N ASP A 112 14.92 8.62 6.36
CA ASP A 112 16.32 9.09 6.41
C ASP A 112 17.26 8.00 5.87
N GLU A 113 16.99 6.74 6.21
CA GLU A 113 17.72 5.55 5.77
C GLU A 113 17.28 5.02 4.39
N LEU A 114 16.24 5.61 3.79
CA LEU A 114 15.69 5.20 2.49
C LEU A 114 15.39 3.69 2.38
N GLU A 115 14.89 3.06 3.44
CA GLU A 115 14.78 1.59 3.49
C GLU A 115 13.90 0.97 2.38
N LEU A 116 12.96 1.75 1.83
CA LEU A 116 12.11 1.32 0.73
C LEU A 116 12.83 1.31 -0.63
N PHE A 117 13.87 2.14 -0.80
CA PHE A 117 14.62 2.24 -2.05
C PHE A 117 15.18 0.90 -2.56
N PRO A 118 15.93 0.12 -1.74
CA PRO A 118 16.42 -1.20 -2.17
C PRO A 118 15.30 -2.24 -2.35
N LYS A 119 14.05 -1.90 -2.01
CA LYS A 119 12.88 -2.77 -2.08
C LYS A 119 11.94 -2.43 -3.22
N LEU A 120 12.19 -1.39 -4.01
CA LEU A 120 11.29 -0.96 -5.10
C LEU A 120 11.04 -2.08 -6.13
N LEU A 121 12.08 -2.80 -6.54
CA LEU A 121 11.94 -3.91 -7.49
C LEU A 121 11.17 -5.09 -6.88
N GLU A 122 11.49 -5.44 -5.62
CA GLU A 122 10.77 -6.48 -4.87
C GLU A 122 9.28 -6.12 -4.75
N LEU A 123 8.97 -4.86 -4.43
CA LEU A 123 7.62 -4.35 -4.31
C LEU A 123 6.85 -4.45 -5.63
N ALA A 124 7.46 -4.07 -6.75
CA ALA A 124 6.84 -4.19 -8.07
C ALA A 124 6.58 -5.65 -8.46
N VAL A 125 7.55 -6.54 -8.28
CA VAL A 125 7.43 -7.97 -8.62
C VAL A 125 6.33 -8.64 -7.78
N ILE A 126 6.31 -8.39 -6.47
CA ILE A 126 5.25 -8.92 -5.59
C ILE A 126 3.90 -8.32 -5.98
N GLY A 127 3.85 -7.05 -6.37
CA GLY A 127 2.65 -6.39 -6.84
C GLY A 127 2.06 -7.06 -8.08
N PHE A 128 2.89 -7.45 -9.04
CA PHE A 128 2.46 -8.22 -10.21
C PHE A 128 2.00 -9.62 -9.83
N GLY A 129 2.75 -10.32 -8.98
CA GLY A 129 2.37 -11.66 -8.53
C GLY A 129 1.01 -11.66 -7.82
N LEU A 130 0.74 -10.67 -6.97
CA LEU A 130 -0.56 -10.50 -6.33
C LEU A 130 -1.68 -10.19 -7.33
N TYR A 131 -1.40 -9.38 -8.34
CA TYR A 131 -2.35 -9.09 -9.40
C TYR A 131 -2.75 -10.35 -10.18
N GLU A 132 -1.78 -11.19 -10.54
CA GLU A 132 -2.03 -12.47 -11.20
C GLU A 132 -2.81 -13.43 -10.30
N ILE A 133 -2.42 -13.55 -9.02
CA ILE A 133 -3.14 -14.36 -8.03
C ILE A 133 -4.59 -13.89 -7.91
N ALA A 134 -4.82 -12.59 -7.73
CA ALA A 134 -6.16 -12.02 -7.64
C ALA A 134 -6.98 -12.30 -8.91
N SER A 135 -6.37 -12.31 -10.08
CA SER A 135 -7.04 -12.59 -11.35
C SER A 135 -7.40 -14.06 -11.53
N ALA A 136 -6.67 -14.97 -10.88
CA ALA A 136 -6.91 -16.41 -10.93
C ALA A 136 -7.92 -16.92 -9.90
N LEU A 137 -8.24 -16.11 -8.88
CA LEU A 137 -9.07 -16.54 -7.75
C LEU A 137 -10.56 -16.24 -7.98
N PRO A 138 -11.48 -17.23 -7.82
CA PRO A 138 -12.90 -17.04 -8.11
C PRO A 138 -13.61 -16.00 -7.25
N ALA A 139 -13.17 -15.79 -6.00
CA ALA A 139 -13.77 -14.80 -5.10
C ALA A 139 -13.14 -13.40 -5.23
N ALA A 140 -12.14 -13.25 -6.09
CA ALA A 140 -11.55 -11.97 -6.44
C ALA A 140 -11.97 -11.59 -7.87
N GLN A 141 -12.73 -10.50 -7.99
CA GLN A 141 -12.83 -9.78 -9.27
C GLN A 141 -11.91 -8.58 -9.18
N PRO A 142 -10.62 -8.69 -9.54
CA PRO A 142 -9.74 -7.55 -9.50
C PRO A 142 -10.26 -6.49 -10.47
N ARG A 143 -10.68 -5.35 -9.92
CA ARG A 143 -10.87 -4.15 -10.74
C ARG A 143 -9.50 -3.54 -10.96
N VAL A 144 -8.97 -3.72 -12.16
CA VAL A 144 -7.80 -2.97 -12.61
C VAL A 144 -8.28 -1.55 -12.85
N ILE A 145 -8.14 -0.70 -11.85
CA ILE A 145 -8.14 0.73 -12.13
C ILE A 145 -6.76 0.96 -12.73
N ALA A 146 -6.71 1.18 -14.04
CA ALA A 146 -5.51 1.71 -14.68
C ALA A 146 -5.34 3.12 -14.15
N VAL A 147 -4.62 3.21 -13.06
CA VAL A 147 -4.37 4.46 -12.38
C VAL A 147 -3.16 5.06 -13.08
N ASP A 148 -3.43 5.95 -14.03
CA ASP A 148 -2.35 6.73 -14.61
C ASP A 148 -1.69 7.57 -13.52
N ALA A 149 -0.51 8.09 -13.82
CA ALA A 149 0.18 8.99 -12.89
C ALA A 149 -0.79 10.08 -12.43
N THR A 150 -1.64 10.61 -13.33
CA THR A 150 -2.61 11.69 -13.08
C THR A 150 -3.58 11.39 -11.93
N TYR A 151 -4.03 10.16 -11.73
CA TYR A 151 -4.86 9.82 -10.57
C TYR A 151 -4.05 9.79 -9.28
N VAL A 152 -2.84 9.21 -9.28
CA VAL A 152 -1.92 9.27 -8.12
C VAL A 152 -1.63 10.74 -7.78
N TRP A 153 -1.32 11.54 -8.78
CA TRP A 153 -1.12 12.99 -8.69
C TRP A 153 -2.38 13.68 -8.15
N SER A 154 -3.58 13.33 -8.61
CA SER A 154 -4.85 13.94 -8.13
C SER A 154 -5.12 13.62 -6.67
N LYS A 155 -4.81 12.40 -6.20
CA LYS A 155 -4.96 11.99 -4.80
C LYS A 155 -3.93 12.69 -3.91
N LEU A 156 -2.68 12.77 -4.36
CA LEU A 156 -1.62 13.46 -3.64
C LEU A 156 -1.83 14.99 -3.60
N SER A 157 -2.35 15.58 -4.67
CA SER A 157 -2.64 17.02 -4.75
C SER A 157 -3.92 17.42 -4.01
N THR A 158 -4.96 16.59 -3.98
CA THR A 158 -6.15 16.83 -3.14
C THR A 158 -5.88 16.61 -1.66
N ALA A 159 -4.95 15.73 -1.30
CA ALA A 159 -4.41 15.68 0.07
C ALA A 159 -3.65 16.97 0.42
N SER A 160 -2.84 17.49 -0.52
CA SER A 160 -2.10 18.75 -0.34
C SER A 160 -2.99 20.01 -0.29
N ALA A 161 -4.17 20.00 -0.91
CA ALA A 161 -5.06 21.17 -0.97
C ALA A 161 -6.04 21.26 0.22
N ASN A 162 -6.22 20.18 0.98
CA ASN A 162 -7.13 20.12 2.13
C ASN A 162 -6.42 20.36 3.48
N ASP A 163 -5.10 20.52 3.49
CA ASP A 163 -4.31 20.85 4.68
C ASP A 163 -4.05 22.36 4.79
N ASP A 164 -5.11 23.15 4.59
CA ASP A 164 -5.17 24.46 5.25
C ASP A 164 -5.26 24.18 6.75
N CYS A 165 -4.23 24.62 7.48
CA CYS A 165 -4.14 24.60 8.94
C CYS A 165 -5.33 25.35 9.58
N GLY A 166 -6.48 24.68 9.71
CA GLY A 166 -7.65 25.26 10.35
C GLY A 166 -8.94 24.50 10.06
N GLY A 167 -9.37 23.68 11.03
CA GLY A 167 -10.78 23.35 11.20
C GLY A 167 -11.23 21.99 10.66
N ALA A 168 -11.81 21.21 11.56
CA ALA A 168 -12.37 19.88 11.36
C ALA A 168 -13.47 19.80 10.28
N THR A 169 -13.48 18.71 9.49
CA THR A 169 -14.72 18.01 9.10
C THR A 169 -14.50 16.49 9.02
N ASP A 170 -15.46 15.74 9.57
CA ASP A 170 -15.27 14.48 10.30
C ASP A 170 -15.70 13.19 9.57
N LYS A 171 -15.79 13.17 8.23
CA LYS A 171 -16.26 11.95 7.52
C LYS A 171 -15.44 11.46 6.32
N LEU A 172 -14.41 12.19 5.92
CA LEU A 172 -13.43 11.71 4.92
C LEU A 172 -12.04 11.37 5.51
N LYS A 173 -11.79 11.73 6.78
CA LYS A 173 -10.51 11.49 7.47
C LYS A 173 -10.28 10.01 7.82
N GLU A 174 -11.31 9.18 7.81
CA GLU A 174 -11.22 7.80 8.30
C GLU A 174 -10.59 6.81 7.29
N LYS A 175 -10.27 7.23 6.06
CA LYS A 175 -9.66 6.34 5.06
C LYS A 175 -8.37 6.84 4.40
N ILE A 176 -7.93 8.09 4.63
CA ILE A 176 -6.74 8.62 3.93
C ILE A 176 -5.74 9.36 4.83
N THR A 177 -6.09 9.99 5.96
CA THR A 177 -5.18 11.03 6.51
C THR A 177 -4.74 10.82 7.96
N VAL A 178 -3.57 10.18 8.11
CA VAL A 178 -2.62 10.46 9.21
C VAL A 178 -1.20 10.66 8.65
N TYR A 179 -0.84 9.96 7.58
CA TYR A 179 0.50 10.03 6.98
C TYR A 179 0.76 11.30 6.18
N ASP A 180 -0.27 11.83 5.50
CA ASP A 180 -0.09 12.99 4.61
C ASP A 180 0.09 14.30 5.38
N ALA A 181 -0.56 14.45 6.54
CA ALA A 181 -0.51 15.68 7.34
C ALA A 181 0.79 15.84 8.14
N TRP A 182 1.39 14.73 8.63
CA TRP A 182 2.61 14.81 9.45
C TRP A 182 3.87 15.06 8.61
N LEU A 183 4.00 14.42 7.44
CA LEU A 183 5.13 14.66 6.53
C LEU A 183 5.12 16.08 5.95
N PHE A 184 3.94 16.69 5.81
CA PHE A 184 3.78 18.05 5.31
C PHE A 184 4.33 19.10 6.29
N CYS A 185 4.18 18.87 7.61
CA CYS A 185 4.65 19.79 8.65
C CYS A 185 6.19 19.85 8.80
N GLU A 186 6.93 18.79 8.46
CA GLU A 186 8.40 18.81 8.52
C GLU A 186 9.06 19.33 7.22
N MET A 187 8.31 19.43 6.11
CA MET A 187 8.85 19.82 4.79
C MET A 187 8.63 21.30 4.42
N LEU A 188 7.92 22.07 5.24
CA LEU A 188 7.95 23.52 5.10
C LEU A 188 9.27 24.03 5.67
N PRO A 189 10.12 24.76 4.90
CA PRO A 189 11.26 25.44 5.49
C PRO A 189 10.72 26.30 6.62
N SER A 190 11.27 26.15 7.83
CA SER A 190 10.87 26.97 8.96
C SER A 190 11.07 28.43 8.56
N SER A 191 10.01 29.10 8.12
CA SER A 191 9.97 30.54 8.07
C SER A 191 9.93 30.97 9.52
N ARG A 192 11.10 30.99 10.17
CA ARG A 192 11.29 31.78 11.37
C ARG A 192 10.88 33.19 10.97
N PRO A 193 9.86 33.80 11.58
CA PRO A 193 9.72 35.24 11.44
C PRO A 193 11.02 35.84 11.97
N ALA A 194 11.67 36.65 11.13
CA ALA A 194 12.76 37.48 11.58
C ALA A 194 12.18 38.55 12.51
N SER A 195 12.23 38.30 13.82
CA SER A 195 12.22 39.28 14.90
C SER A 195 12.44 38.59 16.24
#